data_AF-X0UCD8-F1
#
_entry.id   AF-X0UCD8-F1
#
_cell.length_a   1.000
_cell.length_b   1.000
_cell.length_c   1.000
_cell.angle_alpha   90.00
_cell.angle_beta   90.00
_cell.angle_gamma   90.00
#
_symmetry.space_group_name_H-M   'P 1'
#
loop_
_entity.id
_entity.type
_entity.pdbx_description
1 polymer ?
#
loop_
_entity_poly.entity_id
_entity_poly.type
_entity_poly.pdbx_seq_one_letter_code
_entity_poly.pdbx_strand_id
1 'polypeptide(L)'
;MPKIDFNISFKYLDGVDVPAGDDEIEKDKDGKEIKKKKSPPFTLKTACVNVLLSEQLGLCVCPHCRAEVKVPEKLSGEEKCRRFMLATKIFDGKNSVDIGTKDIELLKDMIAKNYPPLTVGQAWAILDPDSAEEK
;
A
#
# COMPACT_ATOMS: atom_id res chain seq x y z
N MET A 1 13.20 -16.08 4.95
CA MET A 1 12.45 -14.85 4.68
C MET A 1 11.66 -15.09 3.40
N PRO A 2 10.34 -14.89 3.40
CA PRO A 2 9.52 -15.07 2.20
C PRO A 2 9.89 -14.05 1.12
N LYS A 3 9.82 -14.51 -0.13
CA LYS A 3 10.01 -13.70 -1.33
C LYS A 3 8.65 -13.35 -1.91
N ILE A 4 8.30 -12.07 -1.87
CA ILE A 4 6.97 -11.60 -2.26
C ILE A 4 7.09 -10.77 -3.54
N ASP A 5 6.25 -11.06 -4.53
CA ASP A 5 6.11 -10.22 -5.72
C ASP A 5 5.08 -9.11 -5.46
N PHE A 6 5.57 -7.87 -5.40
CA PHE A 6 4.73 -6.71 -5.13
C PHE A 6 4.04 -6.16 -6.39
N ASN A 7 4.35 -6.64 -7.60
CA ASN A 7 3.76 -6.12 -8.83
C ASN A 7 2.40 -6.76 -9.17
N ILE A 8 1.90 -7.66 -8.31
CA ILE A 8 0.59 -8.30 -8.49
C ILE A 8 -0.51 -7.24 -8.43
N SER A 9 -1.35 -7.20 -9.47
CA SER A 9 -2.52 -6.33 -9.57
C SER A 9 -3.67 -6.86 -8.72
N PHE A 10 -4.41 -5.94 -8.08
CA PHE A 10 -5.67 -6.26 -7.43
C PHE A 10 -6.78 -6.45 -8.46
N LYS A 11 -7.74 -7.29 -8.09
CA LYS A 11 -8.89 -7.67 -8.91
C LYS A 11 -10.20 -7.27 -8.27
N TYR A 12 -11.22 -7.06 -9.08
CA TYR A 12 -12.61 -7.04 -8.64
C TYR A 12 -13.09 -8.45 -8.29
N LEU A 13 -14.29 -8.56 -7.71
CA LEU A 13 -14.89 -9.85 -7.34
C LEU A 13 -15.17 -10.76 -8.55
N ASP A 14 -15.33 -10.19 -9.74
CA ASP A 14 -15.49 -10.93 -11.01
C ASP A 14 -14.15 -11.42 -11.59
N GLY A 15 -13.03 -11.14 -10.91
CA GLY A 15 -11.69 -11.55 -11.30
C GLY A 15 -11.03 -10.64 -12.35
N VAL A 16 -11.68 -9.56 -12.77
CA VAL A 16 -11.10 -8.57 -13.69
C VAL A 16 -10.14 -7.67 -12.92
N ASP A 17 -8.97 -7.38 -13.51
CA ASP A 17 -7.99 -6.48 -12.91
C ASP A 17 -8.54 -5.06 -12.75
N VAL A 18 -8.21 -4.40 -11.64
CA VAL A 18 -8.53 -2.98 -11.45
C VAL A 18 -7.78 -2.16 -12.51
N PRO A 19 -8.49 -1.48 -13.43
CA PRO A 19 -7.86 -0.82 -14.56
C PRO A 19 -7.00 0.35 -14.09
N ALA A 20 -5.88 0.54 -14.79
CA ALA A 20 -5.12 1.77 -14.70
C ALA A 20 -5.91 2.92 -15.36
N GLY A 21 -5.64 4.16 -14.96
CA GLY A 21 -6.24 5.33 -15.60
C GLY A 21 -5.81 5.47 -17.07
N ASP A 22 -6.59 6.23 -17.83
CA ASP A 22 -6.34 6.47 -19.26
C ASP A 22 -4.94 7.05 -19.53
N ASP A 23 -4.40 6.80 -20.72
CA ASP A 23 -3.13 7.38 -21.15
C ASP A 23 -3.27 8.89 -21.33
N GLU A 24 -2.45 9.66 -20.63
CA GLU A 24 -2.20 11.07 -20.87
C GLU A 24 -0.91 11.23 -21.68
N ILE A 25 -0.95 12.11 -22.68
CA ILE A 25 0.21 12.44 -23.50
C ILE A 25 0.91 13.61 -22.84
N GLU A 26 2.10 13.36 -22.28
CA GLU A 26 3.01 14.38 -21.79
C GLU A 26 4.14 14.58 -22.80
N LYS A 27 4.73 15.77 -22.86
CA LYS A 27 5.95 16.01 -23.64
C LYS A 27 7.16 16.02 -22.72
N ASP A 28 8.18 15.27 -23.09
CA ASP A 28 9.51 15.35 -22.50
C ASP A 28 10.09 16.77 -22.64
N LYS A 29 11.11 17.08 -21.85
CA LYS A 29 12.01 18.24 -22.00
C LYS A 29 12.57 18.36 -23.42
N ASP A 30 12.71 17.23 -24.13
CA ASP A 30 13.14 17.15 -25.54
C ASP A 30 11.97 17.22 -26.55
N GLY A 31 10.75 17.51 -26.10
CA GLY A 31 9.54 17.64 -26.94
C GLY A 31 8.96 16.31 -27.44
N LYS A 32 9.53 15.17 -27.02
CA LYS A 32 9.05 13.83 -27.38
C LYS A 32 7.78 13.49 -26.59
N GLU A 33 6.77 12.97 -27.29
CA GLU A 33 5.54 12.49 -26.64
C GLU A 33 5.82 11.22 -25.84
N ILE A 34 5.51 11.28 -24.55
CA ILE A 34 5.52 10.17 -23.61
C ILE A 34 4.08 9.90 -23.19
N LYS A 35 3.61 8.68 -23.47
CA LYS A 35 2.34 8.21 -22.92
C LYS A 35 2.58 7.81 -21.47
N LYS A 36 1.97 8.54 -20.55
CA LYS A 36 1.92 8.15 -19.13
C LYS A 36 0.49 7.84 -18.77
N LYS A 37 0.27 6.77 -18.03
CA LYS A 37 -1.05 6.50 -17.47
C LYS A 37 -1.37 7.57 -16.43
N LYS A 38 -2.57 8.15 -16.51
CA LYS A 38 -3.09 9.12 -15.53
C LYS A 38 -3.05 8.57 -14.11
N SER A 39 -3.32 7.27 -13.97
CA SER A 39 -3.14 6.54 -12.73
C SER A 39 -2.45 5.22 -13.04
N PRO A 40 -1.37 4.85 -12.33
CA PRO A 40 -0.76 3.54 -12.48
C PRO A 40 -1.74 2.42 -12.07
N PRO A 41 -1.49 1.16 -12.50
CA PRO A 41 -2.27 0.02 -12.05
C PRO A 41 -2.28 -0.09 -10.53
N PHE A 42 -3.42 -0.49 -9.96
CA PHE A 42 -3.54 -0.72 -8.53
C PHE A 42 -2.95 -2.08 -8.16
N THR A 43 -1.68 -2.06 -7.72
CA THR A 43 -0.89 -3.25 -7.36
C THR A 43 -0.61 -3.31 -5.86
N LEU A 44 -0.17 -4.47 -5.37
CA LEU A 44 0.29 -4.63 -3.99
C LEU A 44 1.39 -3.61 -3.64
N LYS A 45 2.32 -3.34 -4.56
CA LYS A 45 3.36 -2.31 -4.44
C LYS A 45 2.75 -0.95 -4.12
N THR A 46 1.80 -0.51 -4.94
CA THR A 46 1.13 0.79 -4.76
C THR A 46 0.41 0.83 -3.41
N ALA A 47 -0.32 -0.23 -3.05
CA ALA A 47 -1.01 -0.29 -1.76
C ALA A 47 -0.05 -0.21 -0.57
N CYS A 48 1.02 -1.01 -0.56
CA CYS A 48 2.02 -1.03 0.51
C CYS A 48 2.75 0.29 0.64
N VAL A 49 3.22 0.87 -0.46
CA VAL A 49 3.95 2.16 -0.44
C VAL A 49 3.04 3.28 0.08
N ASN A 50 1.79 3.33 -0.38
CA ASN A 50 0.85 4.37 0.05
C ASN A 50 0.57 4.31 1.56
N VAL A 51 0.36 3.11 2.13
CA VAL A 51 0.04 2.99 3.57
C VAL A 51 1.26 3.16 4.48
N LEU A 52 2.45 2.84 3.99
CA LEU A 52 3.69 3.08 4.74
C LEU A 52 4.03 4.57 4.79
N LEU A 53 3.69 5.32 3.74
CA LEU A 53 3.99 6.74 3.61
C LEU A 53 2.80 7.65 4.01
N SER A 54 1.63 7.09 4.29
CA SER A 54 0.47 7.88 4.73
C SER A 54 0.60 8.35 6.17
N GLU A 55 0.10 9.55 6.42
CA GLU A 55 -0.08 10.04 7.78
C GLU A 55 -1.27 9.31 8.41
N GLN A 56 -1.00 8.48 9.41
CA GLN A 56 -2.04 7.77 10.14
C GLN A 56 -2.79 8.77 11.02
N LEU A 57 -4.12 8.67 11.05
CA LEU A 57 -4.99 9.52 11.84
C LEU A 57 -5.57 8.73 13.00
N GLY A 58 -5.27 9.16 14.22
CA GLY A 58 -5.96 8.72 15.43
C GLY A 58 -7.24 9.51 15.66
N LEU A 59 -8.10 8.98 16.53
CA LEU A 59 -9.28 9.66 17.03
C LEU A 59 -8.96 10.29 18.39
N CYS A 60 -9.25 11.57 18.54
CA CYS A 60 -9.35 12.20 19.84
C CYS A 60 -10.79 12.68 20.08
N VAL A 61 -11.26 12.51 21.32
CA VAL A 61 -12.60 12.97 21.71
C VAL A 61 -12.44 14.25 22.50
N CYS A 62 -13.09 15.33 22.05
CA CYS A 62 -13.10 16.59 22.78
C CYS A 62 -13.78 16.38 24.15
N PRO A 63 -13.11 16.68 25.28
CA PRO A 63 -13.68 16.45 26.61
C PRO A 63 -14.90 17.32 26.91
N HIS A 64 -15.08 18.43 26.18
CA HIS A 64 -16.18 19.37 26.40
C HIS A 64 -17.43 19.02 25.59
N CYS A 65 -17.31 18.88 24.27
CA CYS A 65 -18.45 18.65 23.38
C CYS A 65 -18.59 17.21 22.88
N ARG A 66 -17.68 16.30 23.26
CA ARG A 66 -17.61 14.89 22.82
C ARG A 66 -17.49 14.69 21.30
N ALA A 67 -17.16 15.73 20.54
CA ALA A 67 -16.89 15.61 19.12
C ALA A 67 -15.63 14.77 18.90
N GLU A 68 -15.70 13.87 17.92
CA GLU A 68 -14.55 13.11 17.43
C GLU A 68 -13.75 13.96 16.43
N VAL A 69 -12.46 14.13 16.71
CA VAL A 69 -11.53 14.86 15.85
C VAL A 69 -10.43 13.90 15.41
N LYS A 70 -10.16 13.87 14.11
CA LYS A 70 -9.03 13.12 13.56
C LYS A 70 -7.77 13.92 13.78
N VAL A 71 -6.79 13.33 14.46
CA VAL A 71 -5.48 13.94 14.72
C VAL A 71 -4.37 13.02 14.22
N PRO A 72 -3.26 13.57 13.71
CA PRO A 72 -2.11 12.74 13.33
C PRO A 72 -1.65 11.86 14.49
N GLU A 73 -1.48 10.57 14.20
CA GLU A 73 -0.95 9.62 15.16
C GLU A 73 0.51 9.96 15.47
N LYS A 74 0.87 9.92 16.76
CA LYS A 74 2.24 10.23 17.19
C LYS A 74 3.16 9.03 16.94
N LEU A 75 3.77 8.99 15.76
CA LEU A 75 4.84 8.05 15.44
C LEU A 75 6.20 8.58 15.93
N SER A 76 7.04 7.68 16.46
CA SER A 76 8.43 8.01 16.75
C SER A 76 9.21 8.30 15.46
N GLY A 77 10.30 9.08 15.56
CA GLY A 77 11.17 9.35 14.41
C GLY A 77 11.79 8.07 13.83
N GLU A 78 12.13 7.11 14.69
CA GLU A 78 12.64 5.80 14.29
C GLU A 78 11.62 5.01 13.46
N GLU A 79 10.36 5.00 13.88
CA GLU A 79 9.30 4.30 13.14
C GLU A 79 9.02 4.95 11.78
N LYS A 80 9.05 6.29 11.70
CA LYS A 80 8.97 7.00 10.41
C LYS A 80 10.11 6.61 9.47
N CYS A 81 11.34 6.55 9.99
CA CYS A 81 12.50 6.13 9.21
C CYS A 81 12.38 4.67 8.75
N ARG A 82 11.95 3.77 9.65
CA ARG A 82 11.71 2.36 9.34
C ARG A 82 10.69 2.18 8.21
N ARG A 83 9.54 2.86 8.29
CA ARG A 83 8.50 2.82 7.25
C ARG A 83 9.00 3.35 5.92
N PHE A 84 9.75 4.47 5.94
CA PHE A 84 10.36 5.02 4.74
C PHE A 84 11.32 4.02 4.07
N MET A 85 12.24 3.43 4.83
CA MET A 85 13.18 2.44 4.29
C MET A 85 12.47 1.22 3.71
N LEU A 86 11.43 0.73 4.39
CA LEU A 86 10.63 -0.39 3.89
C LEU A 86 9.89 -0.02 2.59
N ALA A 87 9.31 1.18 2.52
CA ALA A 87 8.62 1.67 1.33
C ALA A 87 9.58 1.79 0.14
N THR A 88 10.78 2.35 0.35
CA THR A 88 11.83 2.43 -0.68
C THR A 88 12.23 1.04 -1.17
N LYS A 89 12.46 0.10 -0.24
CA LYS A 89 12.80 -1.29 -0.58
C LYS A 89 11.73 -1.97 -1.45
N ILE A 90 10.46 -1.78 -1.13
CA ILE A 90 9.34 -2.32 -1.90
C ILE A 90 9.22 -1.64 -3.27
N PHE A 91 9.39 -0.32 -3.31
CA PHE A 91 9.27 0.47 -4.54
C PHE A 91 10.37 0.12 -5.56
N ASP A 92 11.63 0.09 -5.11
CA ASP A 92 12.81 -0.19 -5.94
C ASP A 92 12.93 -1.68 -6.31
N GLY A 93 12.23 -2.55 -5.58
CA GLY A 93 12.15 -3.98 -5.88
C GLY A 93 11.57 -4.25 -7.26
N LYS A 94 12.37 -4.84 -8.14
CA LYS A 94 11.96 -5.13 -9.53
C LYS A 94 11.02 -6.32 -9.66
N ASN A 95 11.28 -7.39 -8.90
CA ASN A 95 10.54 -8.65 -8.95
C ASN A 95 10.08 -9.01 -7.53
N SER A 96 10.65 -10.09 -6.98
CA SER A 96 10.45 -10.49 -5.60
C SER A 96 11.39 -9.74 -4.65
N VAL A 97 10.83 -9.32 -3.51
CA VAL A 97 11.56 -8.67 -2.44
C VAL A 97 11.55 -9.60 -1.21
N ASP A 98 12.72 -9.82 -0.62
CA ASP A 98 12.84 -10.55 0.64
C ASP A 98 12.31 -9.66 1.79
N ILE A 99 11.22 -10.07 2.43
CA ILE A 99 10.60 -9.31 3.53
C ILE A 99 10.65 -10.15 4.81
N GLY A 100 10.92 -9.51 5.95
CA GLY A 100 10.88 -10.20 7.25
C GLY A 100 9.46 -10.32 7.79
N THR A 101 9.19 -11.33 8.63
CA THR A 101 7.86 -11.56 9.23
C THR A 101 7.30 -10.32 9.93
N LYS A 102 8.13 -9.58 10.68
CA LYS A 102 7.73 -8.32 11.34
C LYS A 102 7.31 -7.22 10.36
N ASP A 103 7.89 -7.19 9.17
CA ASP A 103 7.52 -6.23 8.14
C ASP A 103 6.24 -6.67 7.42
N ILE A 104 5.99 -7.98 7.29
CA ILE A 104 4.71 -8.52 6.81
C ILE A 104 3.58 -8.18 7.76
N GLU A 105 3.76 -8.38 9.06
CA GLU A 105 2.79 -8.00 10.10
C GLU A 105 2.48 -6.50 10.04
N LEU A 106 3.51 -5.67 9.91
CA LEU A 106 3.36 -4.22 9.74
C LEU A 106 2.54 -3.89 8.48
N LEU A 107 2.86 -4.50 7.34
CA LEU A 107 2.13 -4.28 6.09
C LEU A 107 0.67 -4.71 6.23
N LYS A 108 0.40 -5.88 6.83
CA LYS A 108 -0.97 -6.38 7.07
C LYS A 108 -1.78 -5.40 7.93
N ASP A 109 -1.22 -4.90 9.02
CA ASP A 109 -1.86 -3.92 9.91
C ASP A 109 -2.14 -2.59 9.20
N MET A 110 -1.14 -2.05 8.48
CA MET A 110 -1.29 -0.79 7.76
C MET A 110 -2.32 -0.89 6.62
N ILE A 111 -2.35 -2.00 5.88
CA ILE A 111 -3.34 -2.26 4.83
C ILE A 111 -4.74 -2.39 5.44
N ALA A 112 -4.90 -3.13 6.53
CA ALA A 112 -6.19 -3.32 7.21
C ALA A 112 -6.81 -2.01 7.69
N LYS A 113 -5.99 -1.04 8.12
CA LYS A 113 -6.45 0.28 8.57
C LYS A 113 -6.89 1.22 7.43
N ASN A 114 -6.41 1.00 6.21
CA ASN A 114 -6.51 1.98 5.13
C ASN A 114 -7.33 1.51 3.92
N TYR A 115 -7.61 0.21 3.80
CA TYR A 115 -8.26 -0.35 2.62
C TYR A 115 -9.51 -1.19 2.95
N PRO A 116 -10.46 -1.31 2.00
CA PRO A 116 -11.66 -2.12 2.19
C PRO A 116 -11.32 -3.63 2.21
N PRO A 117 -12.23 -4.47 2.76
CA PRO A 117 -11.99 -5.91 2.93
C PRO A 117 -11.54 -6.66 1.68
N LEU A 118 -12.03 -6.27 0.49
CA LEU A 118 -11.62 -6.89 -0.78
C LEU A 118 -10.11 -6.78 -1.02
N THR A 119 -9.54 -5.60 -0.79
CA THR A 119 -8.10 -5.35 -0.93
C THR A 119 -7.32 -6.03 0.18
N VAL A 120 -7.85 -6.00 1.41
CA VAL A 120 -7.22 -6.63 2.57
C VAL A 120 -7.07 -8.13 2.35
N GLY A 121 -8.15 -8.82 1.95
CA GLY A 121 -8.14 -10.27 1.72
C GLY A 121 -7.15 -10.67 0.62
N GLN A 122 -7.14 -9.96 -0.50
CA GLN A 122 -6.19 -10.20 -1.59
C GLN A 122 -4.75 -9.93 -1.16
N ALA A 123 -4.49 -8.83 -0.45
CA ALA A 123 -3.15 -8.49 0.02
C ALA A 123 -2.62 -9.53 1.01
N TRP A 124 -3.47 -9.99 1.93
CA TRP A 124 -3.07 -11.00 2.92
C TRP A 124 -2.76 -12.34 2.28
N ALA A 125 -3.55 -12.78 1.30
CA ALA A 125 -3.29 -14.00 0.54
C ALA A 125 -1.95 -13.95 -0.24
N ILE A 126 -1.52 -12.76 -0.67
CA ILE A 126 -0.21 -12.58 -1.34
C ILE A 126 0.93 -12.49 -0.32
N LEU A 127 0.73 -11.74 0.77
CA LEU A 127 1.77 -11.48 1.78
C LEU A 127 2.06 -12.70 2.66
N ASP A 128 1.06 -13.54 2.87
CA ASP A 128 1.10 -14.67 3.80
C ASP A 128 0.14 -15.78 3.31
N PRO A 129 0.54 -16.52 2.26
CA PRO A 129 -0.30 -17.53 1.64
C PRO A 129 -0.72 -18.66 2.59
N ASP A 130 0.13 -19.02 3.56
CA ASP A 130 -0.15 -20.08 4.54
C ASP A 130 -1.32 -19.70 5.46
N SER A 131 -1.49 -18.42 5.77
CA SER A 131 -2.62 -17.92 6.59
C SER A 131 -3.98 -17.91 5.87
N ALA A 132 -3.99 -18.07 4.54
CA ALA A 132 -5.21 -18.07 3.73
C ALA A 132 -5.79 -19.47 3.47
N GLU A 133 -5.05 -20.54 3.81
CA GLU A 133 -5.44 -21.93 3.60
C GLU A 133 -6.13 -22.59 4.80
N GLU A 134 -6.33 -21.89 5.92
CA GLU A 134 -7.19 -22.38 7.01
C GLU A 134 -8.67 -22.37 6.56
N LYS A 135 -9.08 -23.48 5.95
CA LYS A 135 -10.47 -23.90 5.70
C LYS A 135 -10.91 -24.95 6.70
#